data_AF-A0A2N3ATD7-F1
#
_entry.id   AF-A0A2N3ATD7-F1
#
_cell.length_a   1.000
_cell.length_b   1.000
_cell.length_c   1.000
_cell.angle_alpha   90.00
_cell.angle_beta   90.00
_cell.angle_gamma   90.00
#
_symmetry.space_group_name_H-M   'P 1'
#
loop_
_entity.id
_entity.type
_entity.pdbx_description
1 polymer ?
#
loop_
_entity_poly.entity_id
_entity_poly.type
_entity_poly.pdbx_seq_one_letter_code
_entity_poly.pdbx_strand_id
1 'polypeptide(L)'
;RFYWELPKINMLPEVLQPSVFDMQVNAGSNAVKILQRLVTEMGHAATADGAIGPNTLRAVEAAARSAPDHIADAYGIARRNYYFTIADRNPRLRVFARSRAGGKGGWIRRAEEFISPRYHLSEAEFQRRVASWGG
;
A
#
# COMPACT_ATOMS: atom_id res chain seq x y z
N ARG A 1 5.04 -16.80 12.10
CA ARG A 1 4.42 -16.34 13.37
C ARG A 1 4.30 -14.82 13.54
N PHE A 2 5.34 -14.03 13.89
CA PHE A 2 5.17 -12.62 14.30
C PHE A 2 4.62 -11.65 13.25
N TYR A 3 4.97 -11.83 11.97
CA TYR A 3 4.53 -10.95 10.89
C TYR A 3 3.40 -11.54 10.04
N TRP A 4 2.90 -12.73 10.38
CA TRP A 4 1.97 -13.50 9.55
C TRP A 4 0.71 -13.90 10.31
N GLU A 5 0.86 -14.78 11.30
CA GLU A 5 -0.25 -15.28 12.13
C GLU A 5 -0.70 -14.28 13.20
N LEU A 6 0.24 -13.65 13.91
CA LEU A 6 -0.11 -12.67 14.96
C LEU A 6 -0.89 -11.46 14.42
N PRO A 7 -0.49 -10.84 13.30
CA PRO A 7 -1.31 -9.79 12.69
C PRO A 7 -2.50 -10.36 11.92
N LYS A 8 -2.67 -11.69 11.83
CA LYS A 8 -3.74 -12.41 11.10
C LYS A 8 -3.79 -12.08 9.61
N ILE A 9 -2.63 -11.83 9.00
CA ILE A 9 -2.53 -11.59 7.55
C ILE A 9 -2.88 -12.87 6.79
N ASN A 10 -2.58 -14.04 7.36
CA ASN A 10 -2.98 -15.35 6.83
C ASN A 10 -4.50 -15.55 6.71
N MET A 11 -5.31 -14.69 7.33
CA MET A 11 -6.78 -14.73 7.28
C MET A 11 -7.36 -13.77 6.24
N LEU A 12 -6.53 -12.93 5.59
CA LEU A 12 -6.98 -12.06 4.51
C LEU A 12 -7.24 -12.87 3.23
N PRO A 13 -8.01 -12.35 2.27
CA PRO A 13 -8.08 -12.91 0.93
C PRO A 13 -6.69 -13.14 0.34
N GLU A 14 -6.45 -14.31 -0.26
CA GLU A 14 -5.13 -14.77 -0.70
C GLU A 14 -4.40 -13.75 -1.58
N VAL A 15 -5.15 -13.10 -2.49
CA VAL A 15 -4.64 -12.06 -3.41
C VAL A 15 -4.03 -10.84 -2.70
N LEU A 16 -4.40 -10.57 -1.44
CA LEU A 16 -3.86 -9.47 -0.64
C LEU A 16 -2.66 -9.88 0.21
N GLN A 17 -2.55 -11.16 0.57
CA GLN A 17 -1.60 -11.62 1.57
C GLN A 17 -0.14 -11.27 1.22
N PRO A 18 0.36 -11.45 -0.03
CA PRO A 18 1.76 -11.15 -0.35
C PRO A 18 2.11 -9.66 -0.14
N SER A 19 1.29 -8.75 -0.66
CA SER A 19 1.56 -7.30 -0.57
C SER A 19 1.39 -6.76 0.84
N VAL A 20 0.36 -7.22 1.57
CA VAL A 20 0.12 -6.81 2.97
C VAL A 20 1.23 -7.35 3.88
N PHE A 21 1.68 -8.58 3.67
CA PHE A 21 2.79 -9.17 4.42
C PHE A 21 4.10 -8.40 4.21
N ASP A 22 4.48 -8.14 2.96
CA ASP A 22 5.69 -7.36 2.68
C ASP A 22 5.60 -5.96 3.32
N MET A 23 4.45 -5.30 3.21
CA MET A 23 4.27 -4.00 3.85
C MET A 23 4.30 -4.10 5.38
N GLN A 24 3.79 -5.18 5.99
CA GLN A 24 3.84 -5.40 7.44
C GLN A 24 5.27 -5.56 7.94
N VAL A 25 6.13 -6.26 7.19
CA VAL A 25 7.56 -6.41 7.50
C VAL A 25 8.27 -5.05 7.43
N ASN A 26 7.90 -4.20 6.46
CA ASN A 26 8.57 -2.92 6.23
C ASN A 26 8.03 -1.76 7.10
N ALA A 27 6.76 -1.78 7.48
CA ALA A 27 6.06 -0.63 8.06
C ALA A 27 5.13 -0.96 9.24
N GLY A 28 5.14 -2.21 9.72
CA GLY A 28 4.33 -2.67 10.84
C GLY A 28 2.83 -2.46 10.61
N SER A 29 2.12 -2.05 11.66
CA SER A 29 0.65 -1.88 11.64
C SER A 29 0.14 -0.87 10.61
N ASN A 30 1.01 -0.06 9.99
CA ASN A 30 0.61 0.78 8.87
C ASN A 30 0.14 -0.02 7.65
N ALA A 31 0.63 -1.25 7.45
CA ALA A 31 0.12 -2.14 6.40
C ALA A 31 -1.40 -2.36 6.55
N VAL A 32 -1.82 -2.70 7.78
CA VAL A 32 -3.22 -2.92 8.10
C VAL A 32 -4.03 -1.62 8.05
N LYS A 33 -3.48 -0.49 8.54
CA LYS A 33 -4.16 0.82 8.47
C LYS A 33 -4.42 1.27 7.03
N ILE A 34 -3.50 1.01 6.11
CA ILE A 34 -3.68 1.31 4.68
C ILE A 34 -4.84 0.46 4.13
N LEU A 35 -4.86 -0.84 4.43
CA LEU A 35 -5.92 -1.74 4.01
C LEU A 35 -7.29 -1.31 4.57
N GLN A 36 -7.36 -0.98 5.86
CA GLN A 36 -8.59 -0.52 6.52
C GLN A 36 -9.15 0.77 5.90
N ARG A 37 -8.28 1.72 5.56
CA ARG A 37 -8.69 2.95 4.87
C ARG A 37 -9.19 2.65 3.46
N LEU A 38 -8.45 1.83 2.71
CA LEU A 38 -8.83 1.43 1.36
C LEU A 38 -10.23 0.81 1.34
N VAL A 39 -10.50 -0.19 2.18
CA VAL A 39 -11.81 -0.86 2.17
C VAL A 39 -12.93 0.08 2.62
N THR A 40 -12.62 1.05 3.49
CA THR A 40 -13.57 2.10 3.87
C THR A 40 -13.88 3.03 2.70
N GLU A 41 -12.86 3.43 1.92
CA GLU A 41 -13.03 4.22 0.69
C GLU A 41 -13.83 3.45 -0.38
N MET A 42 -13.74 2.11 -0.39
CA MET A 42 -14.57 1.22 -1.21
C MET A 42 -16.00 1.01 -0.68
N GLY A 43 -16.37 1.68 0.43
CA GLY A 43 -17.72 1.60 1.02
C GLY A 43 -17.90 0.50 2.07
N HIS A 44 -16.84 -0.19 2.46
CA HIS A 44 -16.87 -1.24 3.48
C HIS A 44 -16.24 -0.74 4.79
N ALA A 45 -17.08 -0.36 5.75
CA ALA A 45 -16.65 0.29 6.98
C ALA A 45 -15.60 -0.54 7.77
N ALA A 46 -14.43 0.07 8.00
CA ALA A 46 -13.41 -0.43 8.91
C ALA A 46 -12.76 0.73 9.69
N THR A 47 -12.37 0.47 10.93
CA THR A 47 -11.60 1.44 11.73
C THR A 47 -10.12 1.28 11.39
N ALA A 48 -9.42 2.37 11.07
CA ALA A 48 -7.99 2.35 10.76
C ALA A 48 -7.09 2.25 12.03
N ASP A 49 -7.32 1.24 12.86
CA ASP A 49 -6.60 0.99 14.11
C ASP A 49 -5.29 0.19 13.93
N GLY A 50 -5.12 -0.48 12.78
CA GLY A 50 -3.96 -1.29 12.47
C GLY A 50 -4.01 -2.73 12.99
N ALA A 51 -5.18 -3.19 13.43
CA ALA A 51 -5.41 -4.56 13.89
C ALA A 51 -6.41 -5.30 12.99
N ILE A 52 -6.09 -6.56 12.65
CA ILE A 52 -7.01 -7.43 11.91
C ILE A 52 -7.94 -8.12 12.93
N GLY A 53 -9.10 -7.51 13.14
CA GLY A 53 -10.23 -8.08 13.89
C GLY A 53 -11.34 -8.61 12.97
N PRO A 54 -12.39 -9.23 13.54
CA PRO A 54 -13.52 -9.75 12.75
C PRO A 54 -14.19 -8.71 11.85
N ASN A 55 -14.29 -7.45 12.30
CA ASN A 55 -14.85 -6.36 11.49
C ASN A 55 -13.95 -6.03 10.27
N THR A 56 -12.63 -5.96 10.48
CA THR A 56 -11.65 -5.78 9.39
C THR A 56 -11.77 -6.91 8.37
N LEU A 57 -11.80 -8.17 8.82
CA LEU A 57 -11.92 -9.33 7.93
C LEU A 57 -13.20 -9.27 7.09
N ARG A 58 -14.35 -9.02 7.72
CA ARG A 58 -15.63 -8.86 7.02
C ARG A 58 -15.61 -7.77 5.95
N ALA A 59 -15.03 -6.60 6.27
CA ALA A 59 -14.92 -5.49 5.34
C ALA A 59 -13.99 -5.82 4.17
N VAL A 60 -12.83 -6.42 4.44
CA VAL A 60 -11.87 -6.81 3.42
C VAL A 60 -12.42 -7.91 2.51
N GLU A 61 -13.12 -8.90 3.05
CA GLU A 61 -13.78 -9.94 2.26
C GLU A 61 -14.89 -9.36 1.36
N ALA A 62 -15.69 -8.43 1.88
CA ALA A 62 -16.73 -7.77 1.08
C ALA A 62 -16.13 -6.95 -0.06
N ALA A 63 -15.04 -6.21 0.22
CA ALA A 63 -14.29 -5.46 -0.78
C ALA A 63 -13.65 -6.38 -1.84
N ALA A 64 -13.08 -7.51 -1.41
CA ALA A 64 -12.47 -8.47 -2.34
C ALA A 64 -13.53 -9.13 -3.24
N ARG A 65 -14.75 -9.36 -2.74
CA ARG A 65 -15.86 -9.86 -3.57
C ARG A 65 -16.41 -8.82 -4.54
N SER A 66 -16.40 -7.53 -4.19
CA SER A 66 -16.88 -6.47 -5.08
C SER A 66 -15.87 -6.11 -6.18
N ALA A 67 -14.58 -6.35 -5.96
CA ALA A 67 -13.51 -6.03 -6.89
C ALA A 67 -12.38 -7.09 -6.91
N PRO A 68 -12.68 -8.36 -7.26
CA PRO A 68 -11.74 -9.48 -7.09
C PRO A 68 -10.44 -9.31 -7.88
N ASP A 69 -10.53 -8.77 -9.10
CA ASP A 69 -9.38 -8.57 -9.99
C ASP A 69 -8.64 -7.24 -9.77
N HIS A 70 -9.05 -6.45 -8.76
CA HIS A 70 -8.56 -5.09 -8.59
C HIS A 70 -8.10 -4.76 -7.17
N ILE A 71 -8.55 -5.48 -6.15
CA ILE A 71 -8.23 -5.11 -4.76
C ILE A 71 -6.74 -5.19 -4.43
N ALA A 72 -6.01 -6.13 -5.03
CA ALA A 72 -4.56 -6.24 -4.87
C ALA A 72 -3.82 -5.02 -5.47
N ASP A 73 -4.19 -4.64 -6.70
CA ASP A 73 -3.69 -3.43 -7.37
C ASP A 73 -4.02 -2.18 -6.55
N ALA A 74 -5.26 -2.08 -6.06
CA ALA A 74 -5.73 -0.95 -5.27
C ALA A 74 -4.94 -0.81 -3.95
N TYR A 75 -4.65 -1.92 -3.26
CA TYR A 75 -3.79 -1.91 -2.08
C TYR A 75 -2.34 -1.50 -2.40
N GLY A 76 -1.77 -2.02 -3.49
CA GLY A 76 -0.44 -1.62 -3.95
C GLY A 76 -0.36 -0.12 -4.26
N ILE A 77 -1.38 0.45 -4.92
CA ILE A 77 -1.48 1.88 -5.21
C ILE A 77 -1.63 2.68 -3.92
N ALA A 78 -2.48 2.24 -2.98
CA ALA A 78 -2.64 2.89 -1.68
C ALA A 78 -1.33 2.90 -0.88
N ARG A 79 -0.57 1.79 -0.91
CA ARG A 79 0.79 1.70 -0.35
C ARG A 79 1.76 2.68 -1.01
N ARG A 80 1.77 2.76 -2.35
CA ARG A 80 2.59 3.72 -3.10
C ARG A 80 2.27 5.16 -2.69
N ASN A 81 0.98 5.50 -2.58
CA ASN A 81 0.52 6.81 -2.17
C ASN A 81 0.89 7.14 -0.72
N TYR A 82 0.87 6.15 0.17
CA TYR A 82 1.35 6.29 1.54
C TYR A 82 2.84 6.67 1.59
N TYR A 83 3.69 6.03 0.79
CA TYR A 83 5.11 6.39 0.71
C TYR A 83 5.33 7.81 0.18
N PHE A 84 4.57 8.21 -0.84
CA PHE A 84 4.64 9.59 -1.30
C PHE A 84 4.22 10.58 -0.22
N THR A 85 3.15 10.29 0.52
CA THR A 85 2.66 11.15 1.62
C THR A 85 3.73 11.33 2.70
N ILE A 86 4.48 10.28 3.02
CA ILE A 86 5.62 10.37 3.95
C ILE A 86 6.72 11.28 3.38
N ALA A 87 7.09 11.08 2.12
CA ALA A 87 8.17 11.83 1.47
C ALA A 87 7.81 13.30 1.22
N ASP A 88 6.52 13.61 1.01
CA ASP A 88 6.01 14.97 0.93
C ASP A 88 6.25 15.71 2.26
N ARG A 89 5.96 15.04 3.38
CA ARG A 89 6.06 15.61 4.74
C ARG A 89 7.48 15.64 5.29
N ASN A 90 8.36 14.76 4.82
CA ASN A 90 9.72 14.65 5.33
C ASN A 90 10.75 14.57 4.18
N PRO A 91 11.41 15.70 3.85
CA PRO A 91 12.41 15.75 2.79
C PRO A 91 13.54 14.71 2.92
N ARG A 92 13.94 14.36 4.15
CA ARG A 92 15.00 13.37 4.39
C ARG A 92 14.62 11.96 3.90
N LEU A 93 13.32 11.66 3.83
CA LEU A 93 12.81 10.37 3.39
C LEU A 93 12.61 10.29 1.87
N ARG A 94 12.76 11.40 1.13
CA ARG A 94 12.61 11.41 -0.33
C ARG A 94 13.62 10.51 -1.03
N VAL A 95 14.79 10.27 -0.43
CA VAL A 95 15.81 9.35 -0.97
C VAL A 95 15.30 7.92 -1.15
N PHE A 96 14.25 7.52 -0.41
CA PHE A 96 13.64 6.20 -0.55
C PHE A 96 12.59 6.15 -1.68
N ALA A 97 11.95 7.28 -1.99
CA ALA A 97 10.93 7.40 -3.02
C ALA A 97 11.47 7.87 -4.38
N ARG A 98 12.57 8.62 -4.40
CA ARG A 98 13.29 9.14 -5.58
C ARG A 98 14.78 8.79 -5.47
N SER A 99 15.31 8.14 -6.49
CA SER A 99 16.72 7.77 -6.58
C SER A 99 17.61 8.99 -6.88
N ARG A 100 18.93 8.85 -6.71
CA ARG A 100 19.90 9.90 -7.07
C ARG A 100 19.86 10.27 -8.56
N ALA A 101 19.50 9.33 -9.43
CA ALA A 101 19.33 9.58 -10.87
C ALA A 101 17.99 10.26 -11.21
N GLY A 102 17.17 10.62 -10.21
CA GLY A 102 15.90 11.31 -10.42
C GLY A 102 14.71 10.39 -10.68
N GLY A 103 14.93 9.12 -11.03
CA GLY A 103 13.85 8.13 -11.25
C GLY A 103 13.32 7.48 -9.97
N LYS A 104 12.40 6.52 -10.11
CA LYS A 104 11.73 5.83 -8.99
C LYS A 104 12.70 5.23 -7.96
N GLY A 105 12.50 5.60 -6.71
CA GLY A 105 13.20 5.02 -5.55
C GLY A 105 12.70 3.62 -5.19
N GLY A 106 13.38 3.00 -4.23
CA GLY A 106 13.08 1.62 -3.81
C GLY A 106 11.67 1.43 -3.26
N TRP A 107 11.10 2.42 -2.58
CA TRP A 107 9.72 2.35 -2.07
C TRP A 107 8.69 2.25 -3.20
N ILE A 108 8.88 3.01 -4.28
CA ILE A 108 7.93 3.05 -5.40
C ILE A 108 8.05 1.77 -6.22
N ARG A 109 9.28 1.34 -6.53
CA ARG A 109 9.53 0.09 -7.26
C ARG A 109 8.96 -1.12 -6.52
N ARG A 110 9.20 -1.22 -5.21
CA ARG A 110 8.67 -2.31 -4.39
C ARG A 110 7.14 -2.33 -4.32
N ALA A 111 6.49 -1.16 -4.25
CA ALA A 111 5.04 -1.13 -4.29
C ALA A 111 4.51 -1.63 -5.65
N GLU A 112 5.18 -1.27 -6.74
CA GLU A 112 4.80 -1.67 -8.10
C GLU A 112 5.04 -3.15 -8.42
N GLU A 113 5.90 -3.86 -7.68
CA GLU A 113 6.04 -5.33 -7.79
C GLU A 113 4.72 -6.08 -7.51
N PHE A 114 3.79 -5.46 -6.77
CA PHE A 114 2.47 -6.02 -6.45
C PHE A 114 1.33 -5.38 -7.26
N ILE A 115 1.65 -4.53 -8.23
CA ILE A 115 0.68 -3.80 -9.04
C ILE A 115 0.82 -4.27 -10.49
N SER A 116 -0.30 -4.49 -11.18
CA SER A 116 -0.35 -4.77 -12.60
C SER A 116 0.38 -3.67 -13.40
N PRO A 117 1.19 -4.01 -14.42
CA PRO A 117 2.02 -3.04 -15.16
C PRO A 117 1.25 -1.82 -15.69
N ARG A 118 -0.02 -1.99 -16.08
CA ARG A 118 -0.89 -0.90 -16.55
C ARG A 118 -1.15 0.22 -15.54
N TYR A 119 -0.92 -0.01 -14.25
CA TYR A 119 -1.09 0.98 -13.17
C TYR A 119 0.25 1.49 -12.62
N HIS A 120 1.38 1.05 -13.19
CA HIS A 120 2.69 1.61 -12.87
C HIS A 120 2.75 3.05 -13.36
N LEU A 121 3.42 3.92 -12.61
CA LEU A 121 3.67 5.27 -13.10
C LEU A 121 4.64 5.19 -14.28
N SER A 122 4.32 5.80 -15.41
CA SER A 122 5.34 6.14 -16.40
C SER A 122 6.39 7.05 -15.78
N GLU A 123 7.56 7.17 -16.42
CA GLU A 123 8.59 8.11 -15.98
C GLU A 123 8.04 9.54 -15.91
N ALA A 124 7.27 9.96 -16.92
CA ALA A 124 6.64 11.28 -16.96
C ALA A 124 5.65 11.50 -15.81
N GLU A 125 4.84 10.49 -15.46
CA GLU A 125 3.92 10.58 -14.31
C GLU A 125 4.67 10.62 -12.98
N PHE A 126 5.75 9.84 -12.85
CA PHE A 126 6.59 9.87 -11.67
C PHE A 126 7.23 11.26 -11.50
N GLN A 127 7.81 11.83 -12.55
CA GLN A 127 8.39 13.18 -12.51
C GLN A 127 7.34 14.24 -12.14
N ARG A 128 6.14 14.16 -12.73
CA ARG A 128 5.02 15.05 -12.33
C ARG A 128 4.67 14.89 -10.85
N ARG A 129 4.65 13.65 -10.33
CA ARG A 129 4.30 13.39 -8.93
C ARG A 129 5.32 13.97 -7.94
N VAL A 130 6.60 14.06 -8.32
CA VAL A 130 7.68 14.53 -7.44
C VAL A 130 8.17 15.95 -7.76
N ALA A 131 7.52 16.65 -8.70
CA ALA A 131 7.94 17.97 -9.17
C ALA A 131 8.06 19.02 -8.04
N SER A 132 7.21 18.92 -7.02
CA SER A 132 7.21 19.85 -5.89
C SER A 132 8.35 19.63 -4.88
N TRP A 133 9.12 18.55 -5.00
CA TRP A 133 10.16 18.21 -4.02
C TRP A 133 11.44 19.04 -4.17
N GLY A 134 11.63 19.76 -5.27
CA GLY A 134 12.88 20.46 -5.54
C GLY A 134 14.07 19.50 -5.73
N GLY A 135 15.23 20.07 -6.11
CA GLY A 135 16.51 19.36 -6.23
C GLY A 135 17.03 18.93 -4.88
#